data_AF-A0A1H7UMI0-F1
#
_entry.id   AF-A0A1H7UMI0-F1
#
_cell.length_a   1.000
_cell.length_b   1.000
_cell.length_c   1.000
_cell.angle_alpha   90.00
_cell.angle_beta   90.00
_cell.angle_gamma   90.00
#
_symmetry.space_group_name_H-M   'P 1'
#
loop_
_entity.id
_entity.type
_entity.pdbx_description
1 polymer ?
#
loop_
_entity_poly.entity_id
_entity_poly.type
_entity_poly.pdbx_seq_one_letter_code
_entity_poly.pdbx_strand_id
1 'polypeptide(L)'
;MSGMNLLKMIIFTMMGMGGTALAEDSLRFSKNIDVNEGPVYFDLQSGSTIDSATGRWDVIFYKTGIRLHPDVSAQLVKNTTFDQLRQAPAKGYRKDGHKGPAIPTGSGKAWYNYDLIDHYVQPIPGRLLLLRTAGGMIAKLEFLTYYRDDDIEYPGYITFRYQFIPAVK
;
A
#
# COMPACT_ATOMS: atom_id res chain seq x y z
N MET A 1 44.66 21.33 16.74
CA MET A 1 44.04 20.09 16.23
C MET A 1 42.86 19.79 17.14
N SER A 2 41.68 20.32 16.80
CA SER A 2 40.56 19.57 16.17
C SER A 2 40.08 18.45 17.10
N GLY A 3 38.88 18.43 17.68
CA GLY A 3 37.61 19.08 17.39
C GLY A 3 36.53 18.07 17.78
N MET A 4 35.96 18.19 18.98
CA MET A 4 34.86 17.33 19.44
C MET A 4 33.56 17.76 18.77
N ASN A 5 32.94 16.85 18.02
CA ASN A 5 31.65 17.04 17.36
C ASN A 5 30.52 17.13 18.40
N LEU A 6 29.88 18.29 18.47
CA LEU A 6 28.65 18.53 19.22
C LEU A 6 27.46 17.94 18.43
N LEU A 7 26.90 16.83 18.90
CA LEU A 7 25.60 16.36 18.44
C LEU A 7 24.52 17.28 19.05
N LYS A 8 23.88 18.12 18.23
CA LYS A 8 22.74 18.95 18.66
C LYS A 8 21.54 18.03 18.91
N MET A 9 21.27 17.73 20.18
CA MET A 9 20.04 17.09 20.64
C MET A 9 18.92 18.13 20.67
N ILE A 10 18.01 18.09 19.70
CA ILE A 10 16.78 18.89 19.73
C ILE A 10 15.77 18.13 20.59
N ILE A 11 15.62 18.57 21.85
CA ILE A 11 14.51 18.20 22.71
C ILE A 11 13.30 19.04 22.26
N PHE A 12 12.22 18.38 21.83
CA PHE A 12 10.96 19.04 21.50
C PHE A 12 9.95 18.79 22.63
N THR A 13 9.79 19.77 23.52
CA THR A 13 8.67 19.81 24.46
C THR A 13 7.51 20.50 23.76
N MET A 14 6.39 19.79 23.52
CA MET A 14 5.13 20.41 23.13
C MET A 14 4.11 20.29 24.26
N MET A 15 3.78 21.43 24.84
CA MET A 15 2.52 21.67 25.56
C MET A 15 1.71 22.63 24.69
N GLY A 16 0.61 22.15 24.13
CA GLY A 16 -0.29 22.93 23.27
C GLY A 16 -1.57 22.15 22.96
N MET A 17 -2.65 22.52 23.64
CA MET A 17 -4.01 22.02 23.41
C MET A 17 -4.53 22.57 22.06
N GLY A 18 -5.22 21.71 21.30
CA GLY A 18 -6.15 22.15 20.24
C GLY A 18 -5.87 21.55 18.85
N GLY A 19 -6.54 20.44 18.56
CA GLY A 19 -6.59 19.83 17.23
C GLY A 19 -5.83 18.51 17.17
N THR A 20 -6.55 17.41 17.06
CA THR A 20 -6.00 16.11 16.65
C THR A 20 -5.34 16.28 15.28
N ALA A 21 -4.04 16.55 15.25
CA ALA A 21 -3.27 16.54 14.03
C ALA A 21 -3.38 15.13 13.44
N LEU A 22 -4.07 15.03 12.31
CA LEU A 22 -4.16 13.82 11.53
C LEU A 22 -2.74 13.29 11.28
N ALA A 23 -2.40 12.14 11.83
CA ALA A 23 -1.13 11.44 11.60
C ALA A 23 -0.99 10.88 10.15
N GLU A 24 -1.69 11.47 9.17
CA GLU A 24 -2.30 10.77 8.01
C GLU A 24 -1.89 11.33 6.64
N ASP A 25 -0.62 11.73 6.43
CA ASP A 25 -0.10 11.98 5.05
C ASP A 25 1.38 11.57 4.87
N SER A 26 1.97 10.86 5.84
CA SER A 26 3.36 10.41 5.70
C SER A 26 3.45 9.27 4.69
N LEU A 27 4.41 9.37 3.77
CA LEU A 27 4.80 8.25 2.90
C LEU A 27 5.29 7.08 3.76
N ARG A 28 4.74 5.89 3.52
CA ARG A 28 5.06 4.65 4.21
C ARG A 28 5.56 3.60 3.22
N PHE A 29 6.44 2.73 3.71
CA PHE A 29 6.95 1.58 2.97
C PHE A 29 6.68 0.31 3.78
N SER A 30 6.16 -0.70 3.12
CA SER A 30 6.06 -2.06 3.65
C SER A 30 6.92 -2.94 2.76
N LYS A 31 7.96 -3.53 3.34
CA LYS A 31 8.99 -4.26 2.61
C LYS A 31 8.91 -5.75 2.91
N ASN A 32 9.17 -6.56 1.89
CA ASN A 32 9.34 -8.01 1.99
C ASN A 32 8.20 -8.73 2.72
N ILE A 33 6.94 -8.35 2.45
CA ILE A 33 5.78 -9.08 2.96
C ILE A 33 5.74 -10.45 2.30
N ASP A 34 5.98 -11.49 3.09
CA ASP A 34 6.01 -12.87 2.61
C ASP A 34 4.59 -13.41 2.35
N VAL A 35 4.27 -13.66 1.08
CA VAL A 35 3.00 -14.27 0.65
C VAL A 35 3.18 -15.70 0.16
N ASN A 36 4.27 -16.37 0.57
CA ASN A 36 4.53 -17.76 0.21
C ASN A 36 3.71 -18.75 1.01
N GLU A 37 3.57 -18.51 2.30
CA GLU A 37 2.88 -19.39 3.26
C GLU A 37 1.36 -19.24 3.25
N GLY A 38 0.84 -18.18 2.63
CA GLY A 38 -0.60 -17.97 2.53
C GLY A 38 -1.00 -16.52 2.35
N PRO A 39 -2.30 -16.22 2.49
CA PRO A 39 -2.81 -14.86 2.47
C PRO A 39 -2.32 -14.07 3.68
N VAL A 40 -1.83 -12.85 3.45
CA VAL A 40 -1.39 -11.93 4.50
C VAL A 40 -2.40 -10.80 4.64
N TYR A 41 -2.95 -10.65 5.84
CA TYR A 41 -3.80 -9.53 6.21
C TYR A 41 -2.93 -8.31 6.54
N PHE A 42 -3.35 -7.13 6.09
CA PHE A 42 -2.62 -5.88 6.31
C PHE A 42 -3.59 -4.76 6.73
N ASP A 43 -3.20 -4.02 7.76
CA ASP A 43 -3.90 -2.83 8.24
C ASP A 43 -3.15 -1.59 7.78
N LEU A 44 -3.77 -0.79 6.91
CA LEU A 44 -3.13 0.38 6.31
C LEU A 44 -2.85 1.47 7.35
N GLN A 45 -3.70 1.56 8.38
CA GLN A 45 -3.57 2.61 9.37
C GLN A 45 -2.39 2.37 10.31
N SER A 46 -2.24 1.15 10.82
CA SER A 46 -1.04 0.79 11.61
C SER A 46 0.19 0.62 10.72
N GLY A 47 0.02 0.18 9.48
CA GLY A 47 1.11 -0.14 8.56
C GLY A 47 1.76 -1.49 8.82
N SER A 48 1.02 -2.41 9.42
CA SER A 48 1.51 -3.71 9.86
C SER A 48 0.66 -4.87 9.30
N THR A 49 1.30 -6.03 9.21
CA THR A 49 0.62 -7.31 8.96
C THR A 49 -0.18 -7.72 10.19
N ILE A 50 -1.26 -8.46 9.98
CA ILE A 50 -2.18 -8.90 11.03
C ILE A 50 -2.24 -10.43 11.04
N ASP A 51 -1.91 -11.03 12.18
CA ASP A 51 -1.76 -12.48 12.32
C ASP A 51 -3.08 -13.26 12.43
N SER A 52 -4.21 -12.55 12.58
CA SER A 52 -5.54 -13.16 12.73
C SER A 52 -6.59 -12.47 11.88
N ALA A 53 -7.46 -13.26 11.26
CA ALA A 53 -8.63 -12.77 10.52
C ALA A 53 -9.64 -12.00 11.40
N THR A 54 -9.54 -12.13 12.74
CA THR A 54 -10.36 -11.39 13.71
C THR A 54 -9.79 -10.02 14.10
N GLY A 55 -8.58 -9.69 13.65
CA GLY A 55 -8.01 -8.36 13.82
C GLY A 55 -8.66 -7.32 12.91
N ARG A 56 -8.27 -6.06 13.09
CA ARG A 56 -8.62 -4.99 12.15
C ARG A 56 -7.66 -5.04 10.96
N TRP A 57 -8.18 -5.18 9.75
CA TRP A 57 -7.39 -5.22 8.50
C TRP A 57 -8.19 -4.58 7.36
N ASP A 58 -7.48 -4.10 6.33
CA ASP A 58 -8.09 -3.46 5.16
C ASP A 58 -7.97 -4.29 3.89
N VAL A 59 -6.81 -4.94 3.73
CA VAL A 59 -6.44 -5.64 2.49
C VAL A 59 -5.71 -6.94 2.81
N ILE A 60 -5.96 -7.94 1.98
CA ILE A 60 -5.24 -9.22 1.97
C ILE A 60 -4.43 -9.31 0.69
N PHE A 61 -3.15 -9.65 0.84
CA PHE A 61 -2.27 -10.01 -0.27
C PHE A 61 -2.12 -11.53 -0.33
N TYR A 62 -2.25 -12.12 -1.52
CA TYR A 62 -2.05 -13.56 -1.71
C TYR A 62 -1.43 -13.82 -3.08
N LYS A 63 -0.16 -14.25 -3.10
CA LYS A 63 0.66 -14.27 -4.32
C LYS A 63 0.57 -12.90 -5.02
N THR A 64 0.10 -12.85 -6.26
CA THR A 64 -0.09 -11.58 -7.00
C THR A 64 -1.49 -10.98 -6.84
N GLY A 65 -2.39 -11.67 -6.12
CA GLY A 65 -3.78 -11.31 -5.90
C GLY A 65 -3.99 -10.38 -4.71
N ILE A 66 -5.12 -9.67 -4.76
CA ILE A 66 -5.54 -8.69 -3.75
C ILE A 66 -7.01 -8.95 -3.44
N ARG A 67 -7.35 -8.98 -2.15
CA ARG A 67 -8.73 -9.07 -1.65
C ARG A 67 -8.95 -7.98 -0.62
N LEU A 68 -10.13 -7.39 -0.63
CA LEU A 68 -10.48 -6.29 0.27
C LEU A 68 -11.28 -6.80 1.46
N HIS A 69 -11.18 -6.10 2.58
CA HIS A 69 -12.16 -6.23 3.65
C HIS A 69 -13.55 -5.85 3.11
N PRO A 70 -14.66 -6.48 3.55
CA PRO A 70 -16.00 -6.16 3.05
C PRO A 70 -16.40 -4.69 3.17
N ASP A 71 -15.81 -3.95 4.11
CA ASP A 71 -16.03 -2.52 4.31
C ASP A 71 -15.05 -1.61 3.56
N VAL A 72 -14.06 -2.19 2.87
CA VAL A 72 -13.10 -1.48 2.04
C VAL A 72 -13.54 -1.53 0.59
N SER A 73 -13.35 -0.42 -0.11
CA SER A 73 -13.56 -0.34 -1.55
C SER A 73 -12.29 0.16 -2.23
N ALA A 74 -12.04 -0.28 -3.45
CA ALA A 74 -10.84 0.10 -4.18
C ALA A 74 -11.12 0.57 -5.60
N GLN A 75 -10.18 1.35 -6.11
CA GLN A 75 -10.11 1.80 -7.49
C GLN A 75 -8.69 1.61 -8.01
N LEU A 76 -8.57 1.03 -9.20
CA LEU A 76 -7.30 0.97 -9.93
C LEU A 76 -7.18 2.22 -10.81
N VAL A 77 -6.19 3.06 -10.52
CA VAL A 77 -5.81 4.21 -11.34
C VAL A 77 -4.61 3.84 -12.21
N LYS A 78 -4.62 4.28 -13.46
CA LYS A 78 -3.59 3.98 -14.46
C LYS A 78 -3.06 5.27 -15.06
N ASN A 79 -1.89 5.21 -15.67
CA ASN A 79 -1.27 6.30 -16.43
C ASN A 79 -1.03 7.57 -15.60
N THR A 80 -0.70 7.41 -14.32
CA THR A 80 -0.30 8.52 -13.44
C THR A 80 0.73 8.04 -12.44
N THR A 81 1.65 8.90 -12.04
CA THR A 81 2.69 8.56 -11.06
C THR A 81 2.19 8.74 -9.64
N PHE A 82 2.82 8.05 -8.69
CA PHE A 82 2.55 8.22 -7.27
C PHE A 82 2.64 9.69 -6.84
N ASP A 83 3.62 10.43 -7.36
CA ASP A 83 3.83 11.84 -7.00
C ASP A 83 2.86 12.82 -7.66
N GLN A 84 2.28 12.47 -8.81
CA GLN A 84 1.29 13.32 -9.48
C GLN A 84 -0.09 13.20 -8.83
N LEU A 85 -0.47 12.00 -8.38
CA LEU A 85 -1.79 11.77 -7.78
C LEU A 85 -1.84 12.22 -6.32
N ARG A 86 -2.06 13.51 -6.08
CA ARG A 86 -2.12 14.11 -4.73
C ARG A 86 -3.53 14.16 -4.11
N GLN A 87 -4.57 14.01 -4.93
CA GLN A 87 -5.96 13.95 -4.47
C GLN A 87 -6.66 12.75 -5.08
N ALA A 88 -7.42 12.05 -4.26
CA ALA A 88 -8.14 10.87 -4.68
C ALA A 88 -9.41 11.26 -5.47
N PRO A 89 -9.67 10.67 -6.65
CA PRO A 89 -10.92 10.88 -7.39
C PRO A 89 -12.14 10.57 -6.52
N ALA A 90 -13.26 11.26 -6.75
CA ALA A 90 -14.48 11.08 -5.95
C ALA A 90 -15.24 9.77 -6.26
N LYS A 91 -15.08 9.23 -7.48
CA LYS A 91 -15.83 8.08 -8.01
C LYS A 91 -14.88 6.98 -8.48
N GLY A 92 -15.42 5.79 -8.76
CA GLY A 92 -14.69 4.65 -9.33
C GLY A 92 -14.33 3.54 -8.34
N TYR A 93 -14.65 3.70 -7.06
CA TYR A 93 -14.42 2.69 -6.03
C TYR A 93 -15.46 1.58 -6.09
N ARG A 94 -15.00 0.34 -5.96
CA ARG A 94 -15.82 -0.86 -5.92
C ARG A 94 -15.41 -1.73 -4.75
N LYS A 95 -16.36 -2.47 -4.19
CA LYS A 95 -16.07 -3.56 -3.25
C LYS A 95 -15.88 -4.87 -4.02
N ASP A 96 -15.19 -5.82 -3.42
CA ASP A 96 -15.22 -7.20 -3.89
C ASP A 96 -16.67 -7.72 -3.81
N GLY A 97 -17.06 -8.59 -4.74
CA GLY A 97 -18.41 -9.15 -4.72
C GLY A 97 -18.62 -10.25 -5.75
N HIS A 98 -19.89 -10.61 -5.97
CA HIS A 98 -20.25 -11.73 -6.86
C HIS A 98 -19.77 -11.53 -8.32
N LYS A 99 -19.64 -10.28 -8.77
CA LYS A 99 -19.10 -9.94 -10.11
C LYS A 99 -17.57 -10.01 -10.19
N GLY A 100 -16.90 -10.49 -9.14
CA GLY A 100 -15.45 -10.57 -9.03
C GLY A 100 -14.85 -9.49 -8.12
N PRO A 101 -13.50 -9.49 -8.00
CA PRO A 101 -12.80 -8.55 -7.14
C PRO A 101 -12.82 -7.13 -7.70
N ALA A 102 -12.73 -6.14 -6.81
CA ALA A 102 -12.59 -4.73 -7.17
C ALA A 102 -11.28 -4.47 -7.92
N ILE A 103 -10.21 -5.17 -7.53
CA ILE A 103 -8.93 -5.19 -8.21
C ILE A 103 -8.82 -6.50 -8.99
N PRO A 104 -8.80 -6.47 -10.34
CA PRO A 104 -8.81 -7.69 -11.15
C PRO A 104 -7.51 -8.50 -10.99
N THR A 105 -7.56 -9.81 -11.17
CA THR A 105 -6.37 -10.67 -11.16
C THR A 105 -5.83 -10.90 -12.57
N GLY A 106 -4.54 -11.24 -12.67
CA GLY A 106 -3.87 -11.63 -13.91
C GLY A 106 -2.92 -10.58 -14.50
N SER A 107 -1.96 -11.07 -15.28
CA SER A 107 -0.96 -10.26 -16.00
C SER A 107 -1.61 -9.12 -16.79
N GLY A 108 -1.09 -7.91 -16.66
CA GLY A 108 -1.58 -6.71 -17.34
C GLY A 108 -2.91 -6.16 -16.80
N LYS A 109 -3.58 -6.83 -15.84
CA LYS A 109 -4.92 -6.42 -15.38
C LYS A 109 -4.91 -5.54 -14.15
N ALA A 110 -4.12 -5.86 -13.12
CA ALA A 110 -3.99 -5.06 -11.89
C ALA A 110 -2.66 -4.33 -11.79
N TRP A 111 -1.70 -4.82 -11.02
CA TRP A 111 -0.49 -4.06 -10.67
C TRP A 111 0.77 -4.58 -11.35
N TYR A 112 0.70 -5.72 -12.04
CA TYR A 112 1.87 -6.41 -12.59
C TYR A 112 1.66 -6.94 -14.01
N ASN A 113 2.76 -7.14 -14.73
CA ASN A 113 2.90 -8.03 -15.87
C ASN A 113 3.66 -9.29 -15.43
N TYR A 114 3.33 -10.41 -16.06
CA TYR A 114 4.05 -11.67 -15.91
C TYR A 114 4.70 -12.02 -17.24
N ASP A 115 6.02 -12.18 -17.22
CA ASP A 115 6.79 -12.75 -18.32
C ASP A 115 6.68 -14.27 -18.26
N LEU A 116 6.21 -14.88 -19.35
CA LEU A 116 6.02 -16.33 -19.44
C LEU A 116 7.30 -17.08 -19.83
N ILE A 117 8.30 -16.39 -20.38
CA ILE A 117 9.57 -16.96 -20.79
C ILE A 117 10.49 -17.01 -19.57
N ASP A 118 10.65 -15.88 -18.90
CA ASP A 118 11.56 -15.74 -17.75
C ASP A 118 10.85 -16.00 -16.41
N HIS A 119 9.54 -16.29 -16.43
CA HIS A 119 8.71 -16.50 -15.24
C HIS A 119 8.80 -15.35 -14.22
N TYR A 120 8.84 -14.12 -14.72
CA TYR A 120 9.16 -12.91 -13.95
C TYR A 120 7.93 -12.01 -13.74
N VAL A 121 7.71 -11.51 -12.52
CA VAL A 121 6.59 -10.63 -12.16
C VAL A 121 7.08 -9.18 -12.02
N GLN A 122 6.67 -8.32 -12.94
CA GLN A 122 7.06 -6.91 -12.96
C GLN A 122 5.90 -6.00 -12.55
N PRO A 123 6.03 -5.16 -11.51
CA PRO A 123 5.09 -4.07 -11.28
C PRO A 123 4.97 -3.18 -12.53
N ILE A 124 3.77 -2.73 -12.84
CA ILE A 124 3.50 -1.86 -13.99
C ILE A 124 3.64 -0.40 -13.52
N PRO A 125 4.60 0.37 -14.04
CA PRO A 125 4.74 1.79 -13.68
C PRO A 125 3.45 2.58 -13.92
N GLY A 126 3.15 3.48 -12.99
CA GLY A 126 1.97 4.34 -13.09
C GLY A 126 0.64 3.62 -12.85
N ARG A 127 0.67 2.45 -12.21
CA ARG A 127 -0.52 1.78 -11.67
C ARG A 127 -0.60 1.96 -10.17
N LEU A 128 -1.65 2.65 -9.75
CA LEU A 128 -1.89 2.99 -8.37
C LEU A 128 -3.19 2.34 -7.91
N LEU A 129 -3.18 1.78 -6.71
CA LEU A 129 -4.38 1.26 -6.07
C LEU A 129 -4.83 2.27 -5.03
N LEU A 130 -6.05 2.78 -5.18
CA LEU A 130 -6.68 3.64 -4.18
C LEU A 130 -7.63 2.78 -3.36
N LEU A 131 -7.36 2.63 -2.07
CA LEU A 131 -8.21 1.91 -1.13
C LEU A 131 -8.88 2.90 -0.21
N ARG A 132 -10.22 2.95 -0.24
CA ARG A 132 -11.03 3.68 0.73
C ARG A 132 -11.34 2.76 1.90
N THR A 133 -10.75 3.05 3.06
CA THR A 133 -10.88 2.27 4.29
C THR A 133 -12.30 2.39 4.88
N ALA A 134 -12.64 1.53 5.85
CA ALA A 134 -13.92 1.60 6.55
C ALA A 134 -14.14 2.95 7.26
N GLY A 135 -13.06 3.60 7.72
CA GLY A 135 -13.08 4.95 8.30
C GLY A 135 -13.19 6.08 7.27
N GLY A 136 -13.26 5.78 5.97
CA GLY A 136 -13.40 6.76 4.90
C GLY A 136 -12.11 7.39 4.40
N MET A 137 -10.95 7.04 4.98
CA MET A 137 -9.63 7.52 4.56
C MET A 137 -9.22 6.80 3.26
N ILE A 138 -8.43 7.46 2.41
CA ILE A 138 -8.04 6.89 1.12
C ILE A 138 -6.53 6.70 1.07
N ALA A 139 -6.09 5.44 1.08
CA ALA A 139 -4.69 5.08 0.87
C ALA A 139 -4.41 4.90 -0.62
N LYS A 140 -3.40 5.60 -1.12
CA LYS A 140 -2.82 5.40 -2.46
C LYS A 140 -1.60 4.49 -2.33
N LEU A 141 -1.65 3.32 -2.96
CA LEU A 141 -0.63 2.28 -2.95
C LEU A 141 0.04 2.16 -4.32
N GLU A 142 1.33 1.88 -4.34
CA GLU A 142 2.09 1.46 -5.52
C GLU A 142 3.03 0.30 -5.14
N PHE A 143 2.95 -0.77 -5.92
CA PHE A 143 3.82 -1.93 -5.77
C PHE A 143 5.20 -1.62 -6.37
N LEU A 144 6.26 -2.00 -5.66
CA LEU A 144 7.65 -1.74 -6.03
C LEU A 144 8.36 -3.00 -6.49
N THR A 145 8.09 -4.14 -5.85
CA THR A 145 8.65 -5.44 -6.25
C THR A 145 7.82 -6.61 -5.69
N TYR A 146 7.96 -7.78 -6.32
CA TYR A 146 7.44 -9.07 -5.87
C TYR A 146 8.54 -9.99 -5.29
N TYR A 147 9.74 -9.45 -5.16
CA TYR A 147 10.96 -10.17 -4.84
C TYR A 147 11.60 -9.64 -3.56
N ARG A 148 12.16 -10.55 -2.75
CA ARG A 148 12.78 -10.17 -1.48
C ARG A 148 14.01 -9.33 -1.77
N ASP A 149 14.07 -8.13 -1.21
CA ASP A 149 15.22 -7.22 -1.38
C ASP A 149 15.59 -6.97 -2.86
N ASP A 150 14.59 -7.01 -3.76
CA ASP A 150 14.74 -6.90 -5.22
C ASP A 150 15.54 -8.04 -5.88
N ASP A 151 15.76 -9.16 -5.19
CA ASP A 151 16.44 -10.35 -5.72
C ASP A 151 15.45 -11.35 -6.33
N ILE A 152 15.55 -11.52 -7.66
CA ILE A 152 14.62 -12.32 -8.46
C ILE A 152 14.59 -13.81 -8.07
N GLU A 153 15.64 -14.31 -7.40
CA GLU A 153 15.71 -15.69 -6.91
C GLU A 153 14.69 -15.97 -5.79
N TYR A 154 14.17 -14.91 -5.14
CA TYR A 154 13.27 -15.00 -4.00
C TYR A 154 11.90 -14.34 -4.30
N PRO A 155 11.04 -14.98 -5.13
CA PRO A 155 9.70 -14.48 -5.40
C PRO A 155 8.76 -14.63 -4.19
N GLY A 156 7.61 -13.95 -4.25
CA GLY A 156 6.58 -14.07 -3.21
C GLY A 156 6.81 -13.14 -2.03
N TYR A 157 7.58 -12.07 -2.23
CA TYR A 157 7.83 -11.04 -1.23
C TYR A 157 7.41 -9.70 -1.77
N ILE A 158 6.27 -9.21 -1.30
CA ILE A 158 5.72 -7.95 -1.79
C ILE A 158 6.37 -6.80 -1.05
N THR A 159 6.89 -5.84 -1.82
CA THR A 159 7.23 -4.51 -1.31
C THR A 159 6.37 -3.48 -2.01
N PHE A 160 5.75 -2.59 -1.23
CA PHE A 160 4.96 -1.49 -1.74
C PHE A 160 5.16 -0.23 -0.91
N ARG A 161 4.87 0.91 -1.53
CA ARG A 161 4.75 2.20 -0.85
C ARG A 161 3.31 2.66 -0.81
N TYR A 162 2.94 3.40 0.21
CA TYR A 162 1.62 3.97 0.30
C TYR A 162 1.56 5.28 1.10
N GLN A 163 0.53 6.06 0.82
CA GLN A 163 0.28 7.35 1.46
C GLN A 163 -1.23 7.57 1.54
N PHE A 164 -1.73 8.00 2.69
CA PHE A 164 -3.11 8.49 2.79
C PHE A 164 -3.21 9.85 2.14
N ILE A 165 -4.19 10.04 1.25
CA ILE A 165 -4.38 11.28 0.50
C ILE A 165 -5.81 11.81 0.67
N PRO A 166 -6.02 13.13 0.62
CA PRO A 166 -7.35 13.70 0.70
C PRO A 166 -8.21 13.30 -0.52
N ALA A 167 -9.52 13.17 -0.30
CA ALA A 167 -10.49 13.06 -1.38
C ALA A 167 -10.68 14.42 -2.06
N VAL A 168 -10.96 14.40 -3.37
CA VAL A 168 -11.51 15.58 -4.07
C VAL A 168 -12.83 15.95 -3.39
N LYS A 169 -12.97 17.24 -3.03
CA LYS A 169 -14.19 17.81 -2.46
C LYS A 169 -15.32 17.86 -3.49
#